data_AF-A0A821N7J8-F1
#
_entry.id   AF-A0A821N7J8-F1
#
_cell.length_a   1.000
_cell.length_b   1.000
_cell.length_c   1.000
_cell.angle_alpha   90.00
_cell.angle_beta   90.00
_cell.angle_gamma   90.00
#
_symmetry.space_group_name_H-M   'P 1'
#
loop_
_entity.id
_entity.type
_entity.pdbx_description
1 polymer ?
#
loop_
_entity_poly.entity_id
_entity_poly.type
_entity_poly.pdbx_seq_one_letter_code
_entity_poly.pdbx_strand_id
1 'polypeptide(L)' 'MKNQDKACILEAMEQQTISLAKGGMLRTLQTRCSIVASANPKGVYDNEDP' A
#
# COMPACT_ATOMS: atom_id res chain seq x y z
N MET A 1 -9.35 -2.75 3.43
CA MET A 1 -8.28 -1.75 3.64
C MET A 1 -8.91 -0.36 3.69
N LYS A 2 -8.60 0.45 4.70
CA LYS A 2 -9.20 1.79 4.81
C LYS A 2 -8.55 2.71 3.79
N ASN A 3 -9.25 3.76 3.36
CA ASN A 3 -8.69 4.68 2.34
C ASN A 3 -7.41 5.38 2.82
N GLN A 4 -7.32 5.68 4.11
CA GLN A 4 -6.12 6.27 4.72
C GLN A 4 -4.86 5.38 4.63
N ASP A 5 -5.02 4.05 4.56
CA ASP A 5 -3.88 3.11 4.53
C ASP A 5 -3.25 3.03 3.13
N LYS A 6 -3.98 3.43 2.08
CA LYS A 6 -3.55 3.35 0.67
C LYS A 6 -2.34 4.24 0.39
N ALA A 7 -2.33 5.45 0.94
CA ALA A 7 -1.25 6.40 0.70
C ALA A 7 0.11 5.85 1.19
N CYS A 8 0.14 5.26 2.39
CA CYS A 8 1.36 4.68 2.94
C CYS A 8 1.86 3.48 2.12
N ILE A 9 0.96 2.64 1.61
CA ILE A 9 1.34 1.49 0.77
C ILE A 9 1.89 1.97 -0.57
N LEU A 10 1.30 3.01 -1.18
CA LEU A 10 1.81 3.59 -2.42
C LEU A 10 3.23 4.17 -2.24
N GLU A 11 3.48 4.89 -1.16
CA GLU A 11 4.84 5.41 -0.84
C GLU A 11 5.86 4.27 -0.66
N ALA A 12 5.47 3.24 0.10
CA ALA A 12 6.33 2.07 0.34
C ALA A 12 6.65 1.30 -0.94
N MET A 13 5.70 1.25 -1.89
CA MET A 13 5.84 0.56 -3.18
C MET A 13 6.74 1.33 -4.15
N GLU A 14 6.54 2.64 -4.28
CA GLU A 14 7.17 3.43 -5.34
C GLU A 14 8.54 3.98 -4.91
N GLN A 15 8.67 4.50 -3.69
CA GLN A 15 9.92 5.06 -3.19
C GLN A 15 10.76 4.05 -2.39
N GLN A 16 10.21 2.86 -2.07
CA GLN A 16 10.86 1.85 -1.21
C GLN A 16 11.26 2.39 0.18
N THR A 17 10.49 3.39 0.64
CA THR A 17 10.63 4.01 1.96
C THR A 17 9.28 4.43 2.52
N ILE A 18 9.19 4.61 3.84
CA ILE A 18 8.07 5.29 4.50
C ILE A 18 8.60 6.44 5.34
N SER A 19 8.00 7.60 5.16
CA SER A 19 8.26 8.81 5.93
C SER A 19 7.23 8.97 7.05
N LEU A 20 7.69 9.21 8.27
CA LEU A 20 6.79 9.38 9.42
C LEU A 20 7.20 10.55 10.31
N ALA A 21 6.17 11.27 10.77
CA ALA A 21 6.25 12.40 11.68
C ALA A 21 5.21 12.24 12.80
N LYS A 22 5.56 11.57 13.90
CA LYS A 22 4.64 11.33 15.03
C LYS A 22 5.40 11.09 16.33
N GLY A 23 4.81 11.49 17.47
CA GLY A 23 5.39 11.23 18.79
C GLY A 23 6.79 11.82 18.97
N GLY A 24 7.07 12.97 18.33
CA GLY A 24 8.39 13.60 18.32
C GLY A 24 9.42 12.93 17.40
N MET A 25 9.04 11.90 16.65
CA MET A 25 9.93 11.22 15.71
C MET A 25 9.68 11.69 14.28
N LEU A 26 10.74 12.20 13.65
CA LEU A 26 10.82 12.48 12.23
C LEU A 26 11.88 11.57 11.62
N ARG A 27 11.46 10.53 10.90
CA ARG A 27 12.38 9.55 10.29
C ARG A 27 11.83 9.03 8.97
N THR A 28 12.74 8.56 8.13
CA THR A 28 12.43 7.77 6.94
C THR A 28 12.99 6.36 7.14
N LEU A 29 12.13 5.36 6.99
CA LEU A 29 12.49 3.94 7.14
C LEU A 29 12.47 3.27 5.77
N GLN A 30 13.34 2.28 5.57
CA GLN A 30 13.36 1.53 4.31
C GLN A 30 12.33 0.40 4.31
N THR A 31 11.70 0.17 3.15
CA THR A 31 10.68 -0.87 2.96
C THR A 31 11.13 -1.89 1.91
N ARG A 32 12.31 -2.48 2.13
CA ARG A 32 12.90 -3.53 1.27
C ARG A 32 12.17 -4.88 1.42
N CYS A 33 10.86 -4.90 1.19
CA CYS A 33 10.02 -6.08 1.24
C CYS A 33 9.22 -6.22 -0.06
N SER A 34 8.87 -7.47 -0.41
CA SER A 34 7.97 -7.76 -1.52
C SER A 34 6.52 -7.71 -1.05
N ILE A 35 5.64 -7.21 -1.90
CA ILE A 35 4.19 -7.13 -1.62
C ILE A 35 3.48 -8.21 -2.44
N VAL A 36 2.70 -9.03 -1.74
CA VAL A 36 1.78 -10.00 -2.35
C VAL A 36 0.38 -9.60 -1.94
N ALA A 37 -0.52 -9.43 -2.91
CA ALA A 37 -1.89 -9.03 -2.68
C ALA A 37 -2.86 -10.03 -3.32
N SER A 38 -3.96 -10.28 -2.62
CA SER A 38 -5.14 -10.97 -3.16
C SER A 38 -6.33 -10.04 -2.97
N ALA A 39 -7.09 -9.82 -4.04
CA ALA A 39 -8.29 -9.00 -4.01
C ALA A 39 -9.41 -9.72 -4.75
N ASN A 40 -10.64 -9.45 -4.32
CA ASN A 40 -11.84 -9.94 -5.00
C ASN A 40 -12.41 -8.81 -5.87
N PRO A 41 -13.06 -9.16 -7.00
CA PRO A 41 -13.79 -8.18 -7.79
C PRO A 41 -14.89 -7.52 -6.94
N LYS A 42 -15.24 -6.29 -7.32
CA LYS A 42 -16.44 -5.65 -6.76
C LYS A 42 -17.66 -6.27 -7.44
N GLY A 43 -18.25 -7.27 -6.81
CA GLY A 43 -19.43 -7.98 -7.32
C GLY A 43 -19.06 -9.36 -7.87
N VAL A 44 -19.85 -9.83 -8.84
CA VAL A 44 -19.58 -11.10 -9.53
C VAL A 44 -18.39 -10.89 -10.46
N TYR A 45 -17.48 -11.85 -10.49
CA TYR A 45 -16.40 -11.87 -11.47
C TYR A 45 -17.00 -12.03 -12.87
N ASP A 46 -16.86 -11.02 -13.72
CA ASP A 46 -17.23 -11.13 -15.12
C ASP A 46 -16.17 -11.97 -15.83
N ASN A 47 -16.61 -12.99 -16.57
CA ASN A 47 -15.72 -13.88 -17.33
C ASN A 47 -15.55 -13.41 -18.78
N GLU A 48 -16.22 -12.32 -19.19
CA GLU A 48 -16.19 -11.81 -20.57
C GLU A 48 -15.32 -10.56 -20.75
N ASP A 49 -14.77 -9.99 -19.67
CA ASP A 49 -13.77 -8.92 -19.72
C ASP A 49 -12.35 -9.53 -19.84
N PRO A 50 -11.55 -9.22 -20.89
CA PRO A 50 -10.19 -9.71 -21.07
C PRO A 50 -9.18 -9.19 -20.02
#